data_AF-A0A0N1HY39-F1
#
_entry.id   AF-A0A0N1HY39-F1
#
_cell.length_a   1.000
_cell.length_b   1.000
_cell.length_c   1.000
_cell.angle_alpha   90.00
_cell.angle_beta   90.00
_cell.angle_gamma   90.00
#
_symmetry.space_group_name_H-M   'P 1'
#
loop_
_entity.id
_entity.type
_entity.pdbx_description
1 polymer ?
#
loop_
_entity_poly.entity_id
_entity_poly.type
_entity_poly.pdbx_seq_one_letter_code
_entity_poly.pdbx_strand_id
1 'polypeptide(L)'
;MAIVYLCGQAFGMFVFPFGMLYDWFGPRVVVAVGSIISALGHLLFALAFAGHIDVSVTNCSIFYGLMCWGCYALDVAVLPAVLGHMPRDRGQPTGVLETFSGLGTSFFACLFRGFFNNNFENLMWFMFAVTVVVGVVGTWYMEDAPYMVNRWQQRTITPREQLRKYLIRNRYMSQLVPQRRYSFMTVILVLLNFYLTIQAVVVAYLPEKMTPGKLRGIAIGSIIIVVLILILMVPLHIIDGPTEQDKQVIEAA
;
A
#
# COMPACT_ATOMS: atom_id res chain seq x y z
N MET A 1 -6.52 -22.99 -12.05
CA MET A 1 -6.68 -21.86 -11.11
C MET A 1 -5.83 -22.03 -9.84
N ALA A 2 -6.05 -23.08 -9.04
CA ALA A 2 -5.29 -23.28 -7.78
C ALA A 2 -3.76 -23.35 -7.96
N ILE A 3 -3.28 -24.02 -9.02
CA ILE A 3 -1.84 -24.13 -9.32
C ILE A 3 -1.23 -22.75 -9.59
N VAL A 4 -1.85 -21.95 -10.47
CA VAL A 4 -1.39 -20.59 -10.80
C VAL A 4 -1.30 -19.72 -9.54
N TYR A 5 -2.35 -19.75 -8.72
CA TYR A 5 -2.39 -18.98 -7.47
C TYR A 5 -1.31 -19.41 -6.48
N LEU A 6 -1.19 -20.72 -6.22
CA LEU A 6 -0.22 -21.26 -5.27
C LEU A 6 1.22 -20.99 -5.70
N CYS A 7 1.53 -21.20 -6.99
CA CYS A 7 2.85 -20.92 -7.54
C CYS A 7 3.22 -19.44 -7.39
N GLY A 8 2.30 -18.53 -7.70
CA GLY A 8 2.58 -17.10 -7.59
C GLY A 8 2.75 -16.63 -6.15
N GLN A 9 1.94 -17.14 -5.21
CA GLN A 9 2.11 -16.81 -3.80
C GLN A 9 3.39 -17.40 -3.20
N ALA A 10 3.70 -18.66 -3.50
CA ALA A 10 4.93 -19.31 -3.04
C ALA A 10 6.19 -18.57 -3.53
N PHE A 11 6.20 -18.14 -4.80
CA PHE A 11 7.29 -17.33 -5.35
C PHE A 11 7.31 -15.93 -4.75
N GLY A 12 6.14 -15.30 -4.57
CA GLY A 12 6.01 -13.98 -3.97
C GLY A 12 6.58 -13.88 -2.56
N MET A 13 6.43 -14.93 -1.74
CA MET A 13 6.97 -15.01 -0.39
C MET A 13 8.51 -15.02 -0.33
N PHE A 14 9.20 -15.22 -1.45
CA PHE A 14 10.65 -15.14 -1.53
C PHE A 14 11.13 -13.67 -1.54
N VAL A 15 10.95 -12.97 -0.43
CA VAL A 15 11.21 -11.53 -0.31
C VAL A 15 12.61 -11.17 0.23
N PHE A 16 13.37 -12.16 0.68
CA PHE A 16 14.69 -11.94 1.29
C PHE A 16 15.64 -11.03 0.47
N PRO A 17 15.73 -11.16 -0.88
CA PRO A 17 16.56 -10.27 -1.68
C PRO A 17 16.17 -8.78 -1.56
N PHE A 18 14.88 -8.49 -1.44
CA PHE A 18 14.39 -7.12 -1.29
C PHE A 18 14.67 -6.54 0.10
N GLY A 19 14.65 -7.37 1.14
CA GLY A 19 15.11 -6.96 2.47
C GLY A 19 16.60 -6.62 2.48
N MET A 20 17.43 -7.40 1.79
CA MET A 20 18.85 -7.08 1.63
C MET A 20 19.06 -5.78 0.83
N LEU A 21 18.26 -5.58 -0.23
CA LEU A 21 18.30 -4.38 -1.05
C LEU A 21 17.89 -3.13 -0.24
N TYR A 22 16.88 -3.28 0.63
CA TYR A 22 16.44 -2.25 1.57
C TYR A 22 17.57 -1.83 2.52
N ASP A 23 18.23 -2.79 3.18
CA ASP A 23 19.34 -2.51 4.10
C ASP A 23 20.50 -1.75 3.45
N TRP A 24 20.75 -2.00 2.16
CA TRP A 24 21.87 -1.41 1.44
C TRP A 24 21.56 -0.03 0.88
N PHE A 25 20.43 0.12 0.20
CA PHE A 25 20.10 1.31 -0.60
C PHE A 25 18.90 2.10 -0.06
N GLY A 26 18.09 1.50 0.80
CA GLY A 26 16.89 2.10 1.39
C GLY A 26 15.62 1.86 0.58
N PRO A 27 14.48 2.43 1.03
CA PRO A 27 13.14 2.15 0.52
C PRO A 27 12.94 2.51 -0.95
N ARG A 28 13.55 3.60 -1.42
CA ARG A 28 13.33 4.13 -2.78
C ARG A 28 13.67 3.12 -3.87
N VAL A 29 14.83 2.48 -3.74
CA VAL A 29 15.32 1.52 -4.74
C VAL A 29 14.44 0.27 -4.73
N VAL A 30 14.03 -0.18 -3.54
CA VAL A 30 13.16 -1.35 -3.42
C VAL A 30 11.78 -1.08 -4.01
N VAL A 31 11.21 0.10 -3.78
CA VAL A 31 9.93 0.49 -4.39
C VAL A 31 10.04 0.59 -5.89
N ALA A 32 11.09 1.24 -6.42
CA ALA A 32 11.29 1.32 -7.86
C ALA A 32 11.35 -0.07 -8.50
N VAL A 33 12.18 -0.96 -7.96
CA VAL A 33 12.35 -2.32 -8.47
C VAL A 33 11.06 -3.14 -8.31
N GLY A 34 10.42 -3.09 -7.14
CA GLY A 34 9.18 -3.80 -6.86
C GLY A 34 8.03 -3.37 -7.76
N SER A 35 7.89 -2.06 -7.99
CA SER A 35 6.89 -1.51 -8.90
C SER A 35 7.15 -1.88 -10.36
N ILE A 36 8.41 -1.91 -10.82
CA ILE A 36 8.75 -2.36 -12.19
C ILE A 36 8.38 -3.83 -12.37
N ILE A 37 8.74 -4.69 -11.41
CA ILE A 37 8.43 -6.12 -11.45
C ILE A 37 6.91 -6.36 -11.44
N SER A 38 6.18 -5.66 -10.55
CA SER A 38 4.73 -5.77 -10.46
C SER A 38 4.04 -5.24 -11.73
N ALA A 39 4.49 -4.10 -12.27
CA ALA A 39 3.96 -3.54 -13.51
C ALA A 39 4.22 -4.49 -14.69
N LEU A 40 5.39 -5.11 -14.77
CA LEU A 40 5.68 -6.13 -15.79
C LEU A 40 4.69 -7.30 -15.71
N GLY A 41 4.37 -7.78 -14.51
CA GLY A 41 3.36 -8.82 -14.30
C GLY A 41 1.98 -8.43 -14.84
N HIS A 42 1.52 -7.22 -14.54
CA HIS A 42 0.24 -6.69 -15.05
C HIS A 42 0.24 -6.50 -16.57
N LEU A 43 1.36 -6.01 -17.13
CA LEU A 43 1.52 -5.83 -18.58
C LEU A 43 1.44 -7.17 -19.33
N LEU A 44 2.13 -8.19 -18.82
CA LEU A 44 2.13 -9.53 -19.42
C LEU A 44 0.72 -10.15 -19.38
N PHE A 45 -0.03 -9.95 -18.30
CA PHE A 45 -1.44 -10.36 -18.24
C PHE A 45 -2.32 -9.58 -19.22
N ALA A 46 -2.14 -8.26 -19.34
CA ALA A 46 -2.89 -7.45 -20.30
C ALA A 46 -2.66 -7.95 -21.74
N LEU A 47 -1.41 -8.23 -22.12
CA LEU A 47 -1.06 -8.76 -23.44
C LEU A 47 -1.59 -10.18 -23.67
N ALA A 48 -1.62 -11.02 -22.64
CA ALA A 48 -2.20 -12.37 -22.72
C ALA A 48 -3.72 -12.31 -22.93
N PHE A 49 -4.43 -11.43 -22.23
CA PHE A 49 -5.87 -11.24 -22.44
C PHE A 49 -6.20 -10.57 -23.78
N ALA A 50 -5.31 -9.72 -24.29
CA ALA A 50 -5.40 -9.14 -25.64
C ALA A 50 -5.06 -10.14 -26.77
N GLY A 51 -4.79 -11.41 -26.45
CA GLY A 51 -4.52 -12.47 -27.42
C GLY A 51 -3.15 -12.40 -28.10
N HIS A 52 -2.22 -11.57 -27.60
CA HIS A 52 -0.87 -11.46 -28.17
C HIS A 52 0.08 -12.55 -27.63
N ILE A 53 -0.26 -13.18 -26.50
CA ILE A 53 0.52 -14.23 -25.85
C ILE A 53 -0.40 -15.43 -25.60
N ASP A 54 0.09 -16.64 -25.86
CA ASP A 54 -0.65 -17.86 -25.60
C ASP A 54 -0.99 -18.03 -24.11
N VAL A 55 -2.28 -18.24 -23.84
CA VAL A 55 -2.80 -18.46 -22.49
C VAL A 55 -2.54 -19.91 -22.09
N SER A 56 -1.37 -20.15 -21.50
CA SER A 56 -1.01 -21.43 -20.89
C SER A 56 -0.97 -21.33 -19.37
N VAL A 57 -1.18 -22.47 -18.68
CA VAL A 57 -1.08 -22.52 -17.21
C VAL A 57 0.30 -22.06 -16.74
N THR A 58 1.35 -22.44 -17.47
CA THR A 58 2.73 -22.05 -17.17
C THR A 58 2.95 -20.55 -17.29
N ASN A 59 2.49 -19.94 -18.39
CA ASN A 59 2.62 -18.49 -18.62
C ASN A 59 1.86 -17.70 -17.54
N CYS A 60 0.62 -18.10 -17.24
CA CYS A 60 -0.17 -17.48 -16.19
C CYS A 60 0.48 -17.61 -14.80
N SER A 61 1.11 -18.75 -14.48
CA SER A 61 1.85 -18.93 -13.21
C SER A 61 3.05 -18.00 -13.11
N ILE A 62 3.81 -17.81 -14.20
CA ILE A 62 4.96 -16.91 -14.23
C ILE A 62 4.51 -15.45 -14.09
N PHE A 63 3.48 -15.03 -14.84
CA PHE A 63 2.97 -13.66 -14.80
C PHE A 63 2.42 -13.32 -13.42
N TYR A 64 1.66 -14.24 -12.81
CA TYR A 64 1.14 -14.09 -11.45
C TYR A 64 2.26 -14.08 -10.41
N GLY A 65 3.28 -14.94 -10.56
CA GLY A 65 4.45 -14.94 -9.69
C GLY A 65 5.22 -13.62 -9.71
N LEU A 66 5.47 -13.05 -10.89
CA LEU A 66 6.11 -11.73 -11.00
C LEU A 66 5.27 -10.64 -10.32
N MET A 67 3.96 -10.64 -10.59
CA MET A 67 3.05 -9.68 -9.97
C MET A 67 3.08 -9.77 -8.44
N CYS A 68 2.95 -10.97 -7.88
CA CYS A 68 3.03 -11.19 -6.43
C CYS A 68 4.39 -10.79 -5.87
N TRP A 69 5.49 -11.17 -6.52
CA TRP A 69 6.84 -10.86 -6.04
C TRP A 69 7.10 -9.37 -5.97
N GLY A 70 6.64 -8.61 -6.97
CA GLY A 70 6.67 -7.14 -6.93
C GLY A 70 5.81 -6.57 -5.80
N CYS A 71 4.59 -7.08 -5.59
CA CYS A 71 3.72 -6.63 -4.50
C CYS A 71 4.33 -6.86 -3.11
N TYR A 72 4.87 -8.05 -2.85
CA TYR A 72 5.53 -8.36 -1.58
C TYR A 72 6.85 -7.57 -1.40
N ALA A 73 7.55 -7.24 -2.49
CA ALA A 73 8.71 -6.34 -2.42
C ALA A 73 8.33 -4.95 -1.90
N LEU A 74 7.18 -4.41 -2.34
CA LEU A 74 6.67 -3.13 -1.85
C LEU A 74 6.32 -3.19 -0.37
N ASP A 75 5.70 -4.28 0.06
CA ASP A 75 5.34 -4.48 1.47
C ASP A 75 6.57 -4.50 2.39
N VAL A 76 7.62 -5.23 1.97
CA VAL A 76 8.93 -5.25 2.66
C VAL A 76 9.62 -3.89 2.68
N ALA A 77 9.35 -3.01 1.72
CA ALA A 77 9.91 -1.66 1.71
C ALA A 77 9.12 -0.68 2.61
N VAL A 78 7.79 -0.78 2.62
CA VAL A 78 6.93 0.17 3.33
C VAL A 78 6.91 -0.12 4.83
N LEU A 79 6.85 -1.39 5.24
CA LEU A 79 6.71 -1.75 6.65
C LEU A 79 7.87 -1.22 7.52
N PRO A 80 9.15 -1.42 7.19
CA PRO A 80 10.24 -0.89 8.00
C PRO A 80 10.34 0.64 7.93
N ALA A 81 9.96 1.25 6.79
CA ALA A 81 9.92 2.70 6.65
C ALA A 81 8.88 3.32 7.60
N VAL A 82 7.69 2.72 7.72
CA VAL A 82 6.64 3.15 8.66
C VAL A 82 7.11 2.98 10.12
N LEU A 83 7.69 1.84 10.45
CA LEU A 83 8.23 1.57 11.79
C LEU A 83 9.38 2.51 12.16
N GLY A 84 10.19 2.92 11.18
CA GLY A 84 11.26 3.90 11.36
C GLY A 84 10.71 5.30 11.67
N HIS A 85 9.63 5.71 11.02
CA HIS A 85 9.03 7.03 11.26
C HIS A 85 8.31 7.13 12.61
N MET A 86 7.76 6.01 13.10
CA MET A 86 6.94 5.98 14.32
C MET A 86 7.43 4.89 15.28
N PRO A 87 8.63 5.06 15.87
CA PRO A 87 9.27 3.99 16.62
C PRO A 87 8.66 3.72 17.99
N ARG A 88 7.92 4.68 18.56
CA ARG A 88 7.27 4.59 19.88
C ARG A 88 5.94 3.83 19.82
N ASP A 89 5.04 4.25 18.93
CA ASP A 89 3.71 3.67 18.76
C ASP A 89 3.64 2.84 17.47
N ARG A 90 4.36 1.70 17.42
CA ARG A 90 4.51 0.89 16.21
C ARG A 90 3.24 0.15 15.77
N GLY A 91 2.37 -0.21 16.72
CA GLY A 91 1.24 -1.09 16.47
C GLY A 91 0.14 -0.46 15.61
N GLN A 92 -0.27 0.76 15.94
CA GLN A 92 -1.34 1.49 15.22
C GLN A 92 -1.02 1.74 13.74
N PRO A 93 0.13 2.34 13.36
CA PRO A 93 0.45 2.59 11.95
C PRO A 93 0.62 1.28 11.16
N THR A 94 1.19 0.24 11.77
CA THR A 94 1.34 -1.06 11.13
C THR A 94 -0.02 -1.71 10.87
N GLY A 95 -0.92 -1.70 11.87
CA GLY A 95 -2.26 -2.26 11.70
C GLY A 95 -3.06 -1.54 10.60
N VAL A 96 -2.92 -0.22 10.51
CA VAL A 96 -3.53 0.58 9.43
C VAL A 96 -2.96 0.20 8.06
N LEU A 97 -1.63 0.07 7.94
CA LEU A 97 -0.96 -0.33 6.70
C LEU A 97 -1.46 -1.68 6.20
N GLU A 98 -1.45 -2.69 7.07
CA GLU A 98 -1.90 -4.06 6.74
C GLU A 98 -3.39 -4.10 6.36
N THR A 99 -4.20 -3.26 6.99
CA THR A 99 -5.63 -3.16 6.67
C THR A 99 -5.84 -2.72 5.21
N PHE A 100 -4.99 -1.83 4.66
CA PHE A 100 -5.07 -1.46 3.25
C PHE A 100 -4.71 -2.61 2.31
N SER A 101 -3.75 -3.44 2.68
CA SER A 101 -3.39 -4.64 1.91
C SER A 101 -4.60 -5.57 1.75
N GLY A 102 -5.33 -5.81 2.84
CA GLY A 102 -6.55 -6.63 2.81
C GLY A 102 -7.77 -5.96 2.16
N LEU A 103 -8.02 -4.67 2.40
CA LEU A 103 -9.17 -3.97 1.82
C LEU A 103 -9.00 -3.67 0.33
N GLY A 104 -7.76 -3.49 -0.14
CA GLY A 104 -7.44 -3.16 -1.52
C GLY A 104 -7.96 -4.19 -2.52
N THR A 105 -7.86 -5.49 -2.21
CA THR A 105 -8.36 -6.55 -3.09
C THR A 105 -9.88 -6.48 -3.28
N SER A 106 -10.62 -6.23 -2.19
CA SER A 106 -12.08 -6.09 -2.22
C SER A 106 -12.52 -4.82 -2.95
N PHE A 107 -11.78 -3.74 -2.78
CA PHE A 107 -11.99 -2.49 -3.51
C PHE A 107 -11.83 -2.67 -5.02
N PHE A 108 -10.73 -3.28 -5.46
CA PHE A 108 -10.50 -3.54 -6.89
C PHE A 108 -11.50 -4.55 -7.48
N ALA A 109 -11.95 -5.54 -6.70
CA ALA A 109 -13.04 -6.43 -7.12
C ALA A 109 -14.36 -5.68 -7.32
N CYS A 110 -14.66 -4.68 -6.47
CA CYS A 110 -15.81 -3.80 -6.65
C CYS A 110 -15.70 -2.96 -7.94
N LEU A 111 -14.53 -2.37 -8.18
CA LEU A 111 -14.25 -1.62 -9.42
C LEU A 111 -14.40 -2.47 -10.68
N PHE A 112 -13.89 -3.70 -10.66
CA PHE A 112 -14.01 -4.63 -11.78
C PHE A 112 -15.48 -4.89 -12.15
N ARG A 113 -16.32 -5.16 -11.14
CA ARG A 113 -17.76 -5.40 -11.35
C ARG A 113 -18.51 -4.16 -11.82
N GLY A 114 -18.11 -2.97 -11.36
CA GLY A 114 -18.80 -1.71 -11.69
C GLY A 114 -18.42 -1.13 -13.04
N PHE A 115 -17.12 -1.07 -13.36
CA PHE A 115 -16.62 -0.35 -14.54
C PHE A 115 -16.23 -1.29 -15.68
N PHE A 116 -15.73 -2.48 -15.37
CA PHE A 116 -15.08 -3.33 -16.35
C PHE A 116 -15.95 -4.48 -16.87
N ASN A 117 -17.18 -4.71 -16.37
CA ASN A 117 -18.18 -5.65 -16.92
C ASN A 117 -17.59 -6.96 -17.51
N ASN A 118 -16.73 -7.65 -16.75
CA ASN A 118 -16.02 -8.89 -17.16
C ASN A 118 -14.97 -8.77 -18.28
N ASN A 119 -14.56 -7.56 -18.67
CA ASN A 119 -13.43 -7.34 -19.54
C ASN A 119 -12.12 -7.32 -18.72
N PHE A 120 -11.45 -8.47 -18.68
CA PHE A 120 -10.20 -8.67 -17.94
C PHE A 120 -9.00 -7.94 -18.57
N GLU A 121 -9.01 -7.72 -19.88
CA GLU A 121 -7.95 -6.97 -20.58
C GLU A 121 -7.89 -5.53 -20.08
N ASN A 122 -9.03 -4.84 -20.11
CA ASN A 122 -9.13 -3.45 -19.65
C ASN A 122 -8.79 -3.31 -18.16
N LEU A 123 -9.14 -4.31 -17.33
CA LEU A 123 -8.77 -4.33 -15.92
C LEU A 123 -7.25 -4.39 -15.76
N MET A 124 -6.56 -5.25 -16.51
CA MET A 124 -5.10 -5.42 -16.38
C MET A 124 -4.34 -4.20 -16.88
N TRP A 125 -4.82 -3.55 -17.96
CA TRP A 125 -4.29 -2.24 -18.38
C TRP A 125 -4.49 -1.16 -17.32
N PHE A 126 -5.65 -1.14 -16.67
CA PHE A 126 -5.91 -0.22 -15.56
C PHE A 126 -4.99 -0.48 -14.37
N MET A 127 -4.81 -1.75 -13.96
CA MET A 127 -3.89 -2.10 -12.88
C MET A 127 -2.45 -1.74 -13.22
N PHE A 128 -2.01 -2.00 -14.45
CA PHE A 128 -0.70 -1.58 -14.94
C PHE A 128 -0.48 -0.07 -14.76
N ALA A 129 -1.43 0.74 -15.23
CA ALA A 129 -1.36 2.19 -15.10
C ALA A 129 -1.32 2.64 -13.64
N VAL A 130 -2.16 2.06 -12.78
CA VAL A 130 -2.19 2.37 -11.34
C VAL A 130 -0.87 1.98 -10.67
N THR A 131 -0.35 0.79 -10.92
CA THR A 131 0.94 0.32 -10.36
C THR A 131 2.10 1.22 -10.79
N VAL A 132 2.13 1.66 -12.06
CA VAL A 132 3.16 2.58 -12.54
C VAL A 132 3.05 3.95 -11.86
N VAL A 133 1.86 4.53 -11.82
CA VAL A 133 1.65 5.86 -11.21
C VAL A 133 1.99 5.82 -9.72
N VAL A 134 1.43 4.87 -8.98
CA VAL A 134 1.69 4.71 -7.54
C VAL A 134 3.16 4.37 -7.29
N GLY A 135 3.78 3.56 -8.15
CA GLY A 135 5.20 3.22 -8.05
C GLY A 135 6.13 4.40 -8.27
N VAL A 136 5.84 5.27 -9.24
CA VAL A 136 6.60 6.51 -9.46
C VAL A 136 6.44 7.46 -8.29
N VAL A 137 5.21 7.68 -7.83
CA VAL A 137 4.93 8.52 -6.65
C VAL A 137 5.63 7.95 -5.41
N GLY A 138 5.52 6.64 -5.18
CA GLY A 138 6.18 5.96 -4.06
C GLY A 138 7.71 6.08 -4.12
N THR A 139 8.31 5.91 -5.30
CA THR A 139 9.77 6.06 -5.46
C THR A 139 10.24 7.48 -5.14
N TRP A 140 9.44 8.50 -5.50
CA TRP A 140 9.77 9.90 -5.26
C TRP A 140 9.64 10.29 -3.78
N TYR A 141 8.49 9.96 -3.17
CA TYR A 141 8.14 10.44 -1.84
C TYR A 141 8.59 9.52 -0.70
N MET A 142 8.80 8.23 -0.95
CA MET A 142 9.18 7.32 0.11
C MET A 142 10.64 7.53 0.48
N GLU A 143 10.87 7.88 1.73
CA GLU A 143 12.19 8.02 2.33
C GLU A 143 12.25 7.20 3.60
N ASP A 144 13.45 6.84 4.03
CA ASP A 144 13.65 6.30 5.37
C ASP A 144 13.62 7.42 6.40
N ALA A 145 13.37 7.03 7.66
CA ALA A 145 13.42 7.99 8.75
C ALA A 145 14.80 8.68 8.78
N PRO A 146 14.88 10.01 9.04
CA PRO A 146 16.12 10.78 8.84
C PRO A 146 17.33 10.32 9.66
N TYR A 147 17.08 9.55 10.73
CA TYR A 147 18.10 9.01 11.62
C TYR A 147 18.60 7.62 11.21
N MET A 148 17.93 6.92 10.29
CA MET A 148 18.38 5.63 9.78
C MET A 148 19.59 5.83 8.86
N VAL A 149 20.49 4.84 8.85
CA VAL A 149 21.72 4.85 8.04
C VAL A 149 21.82 3.53 7.32
N ASN A 150 21.72 3.59 6.00
CA ASN A 150 21.83 2.41 5.14
C ASN A 150 23.28 1.93 5.12
N ARG A 151 23.52 0.65 4.85
CA ARG A 151 24.89 0.08 4.84
C ARG A 151 25.82 0.79 3.86
N TRP A 152 25.28 1.29 2.75
CA TRP A 152 26.05 2.09 1.80
C TRP A 152 26.48 3.43 2.41
N GLN A 153 25.58 4.12 3.12
CA GLN A 153 25.87 5.39 3.78
C GLN A 153 26.84 5.23 4.97
N GLN A 154 26.78 4.10 5.68
CA GLN A 154 27.67 3.81 6.81
C GLN A 154 29.16 3.86 6.43
N ARG A 155 29.52 3.59 5.17
CA ARG A 155 30.92 3.61 4.70
C ARG A 155 31.50 5.02 4.54
N THR A 156 30.65 6.04 4.44
CA THR A 156 31.07 7.40 4.08
C THR A 156 30.69 8.44 5.14
N ILE A 157 30.00 8.02 6.20
CA ILE A 157 29.43 8.96 7.18
C ILE A 157 30.52 9.54 8.09
N THR A 158 30.46 10.85 8.31
CA THR A 158 31.37 11.53 9.24
C THR A 158 30.89 11.36 10.70
N PRO A 159 31.79 11.44 11.70
CA PRO A 159 31.39 11.35 13.11
C PRO A 159 30.37 12.43 13.53
N ARG A 160 30.43 13.63 12.93
CA ARG A 160 29.49 14.73 13.19
C ARG A 160 28.08 14.42 12.69
N GLU A 161 27.95 13.85 11.50
CA GLU A 161 26.65 13.45 10.94
C GLU A 161 26.05 12.30 11.74
N GLN A 162 26.87 11.36 12.19
CA GLN A 162 26.44 10.25 13.04
C GLN A 162 25.85 10.77 14.37
N LEU A 163 26.50 11.75 15.00
CA LEU A 163 25.98 12.39 16.21
C LEU A 163 24.65 13.10 15.94
N ARG A 164 24.54 13.84 14.83
CA ARG A 164 23.29 14.51 14.43
C ARG A 164 22.13 13.51 14.28
N LYS A 165 22.37 12.38 13.60
CA LYS A 165 21.36 11.32 13.44
C LYS A 165 20.96 10.70 14.78
N TYR A 166 21.91 10.50 15.69
CA TYR A 166 21.63 10.01 17.05
C TYR A 166 20.72 10.97 17.84
N LEU A 167 20.97 12.28 17.76
CA LEU A 167 20.12 13.30 18.41
C LEU A 167 18.70 13.33 17.82
N ILE A 168 18.58 13.22 16.49
CA ILE A 168 17.27 13.14 15.82
C ILE A 168 16.53 11.88 16.27
N ARG A 169 17.21 10.72 16.35
CA ARG A 169 16.61 9.47 16.82
C ARG A 169 15.94 9.63 18.18
N ASN A 170 16.60 10.28 19.14
CA ASN A 170 16.02 10.48 20.48
C ASN A 170 14.72 11.29 20.43
N ARG A 171 14.65 12.30 19.56
CA ARG A 171 13.41 13.08 19.35
C ARG A 171 12.28 12.20 18.82
N TYR A 172 12.53 11.42 17.75
CA TYR A 172 11.54 10.51 17.16
C TYR A 172 11.10 9.42 18.15
N MET A 173 12.00 8.94 19.01
CA MET A 173 11.68 7.95 20.05
C MET A 173 10.79 8.53 21.15
N SER A 174 10.86 9.84 21.40
CA SER A 174 10.01 10.52 22.39
C SER A 174 8.64 10.94 21.85
N GLN A 175 8.52 11.19 20.55
CA GLN A 175 7.32 11.73 19.93
C GLN A 175 6.16 10.71 19.95
N LEU A 176 5.04 11.13 20.52
CA LEU A 176 3.77 10.39 20.46
C LEU A 176 3.04 10.78 19.19
N VAL A 177 2.38 9.82 18.55
CA VAL A 177 1.63 10.10 17.32
C VAL A 177 0.21 10.58 17.69
N PRO A 178 -0.36 11.59 17.00
CA PRO A 178 -1.70 12.10 17.31
C PRO A 178 -2.76 11.01 17.19
N GLN A 179 -3.26 10.52 18.34
CA GLN A 179 -4.20 9.40 18.40
C GLN A 179 -5.56 9.71 17.76
N ARG A 180 -5.97 10.99 17.73
CA ARG A 180 -7.24 11.42 17.12
C ARG A 180 -7.29 11.10 15.64
N ARG A 181 -6.19 11.37 14.92
CA ARG A 181 -6.07 11.10 13.48
C ARG A 181 -6.19 9.60 13.19
N TYR A 182 -5.52 8.76 13.97
CA TYR A 182 -5.65 7.31 13.85
C TYR A 182 -7.05 6.79 14.16
N SER A 183 -7.73 7.37 15.15
CA SER A 183 -9.10 7.01 15.47
C SER A 183 -10.04 7.31 14.30
N PHE A 184 -9.97 8.51 13.72
CA PHE A 184 -10.75 8.86 12.52
C PHE A 184 -10.47 7.92 11.34
N MET A 185 -9.19 7.63 11.10
CA MET A 185 -8.77 6.72 10.04
C MET A 185 -9.32 5.30 10.28
N THR A 186 -9.28 4.82 11.51
CA THR A 186 -9.82 3.51 11.91
C THR A 186 -11.32 3.44 11.69
N VAL A 187 -12.09 4.47 12.09
CA VAL A 187 -13.54 4.52 11.87
C VAL A 187 -13.88 4.45 10.37
N ILE A 188 -13.16 5.19 9.53
CA ILE A 188 -13.38 5.15 8.08
C ILE A 188 -13.02 3.78 7.49
N LEU A 189 -11.94 3.15 7.95
CA LEU A 189 -11.57 1.80 7.51
C LEU A 189 -12.61 0.75 7.91
N VAL A 190 -13.18 0.85 9.11
CA VAL A 190 -14.28 0.00 9.57
C VAL A 190 -15.53 0.21 8.69
N LEU A 191 -15.89 1.47 8.41
CA LEU A 191 -17.00 1.78 7.50
C LEU A 191 -16.75 1.24 6.08
N LEU A 192 -15.53 1.38 5.56
CA LEU A 192 -15.15 0.84 4.25
C LEU A 192 -15.24 -0.69 4.24
N ASN A 193 -14.81 -1.36 5.31
CA ASN A 193 -14.92 -2.81 5.45
C ASN A 193 -16.38 -3.28 5.42
N PHE A 194 -17.26 -2.66 6.22
CA PHE A 194 -18.69 -2.97 6.19
C PHE A 194 -19.30 -2.69 4.82
N TYR A 195 -18.98 -1.56 4.19
CA TYR A 195 -19.48 -1.20 2.88
C TYR A 195 -19.10 -2.24 1.81
N LEU A 196 -17.82 -2.62 1.74
CA LEU A 196 -17.33 -3.61 0.78
C LEU A 196 -17.92 -5.00 1.05
N THR A 197 -18.09 -5.38 2.31
CA THR A 197 -18.67 -6.68 2.68
C THR A 197 -20.15 -6.74 2.31
N ILE A 198 -20.93 -5.71 2.64
CA ILE A 198 -22.36 -5.63 2.29
C ILE A 198 -22.52 -5.62 0.76
N GLN A 199 -21.69 -4.85 0.05
CA GLN A 199 -21.66 -4.83 -1.41
C GLN A 199 -21.41 -6.23 -1.99
N ALA A 200 -20.41 -6.95 -1.46
CA ALA A 200 -20.07 -8.27 -1.97
C ALA A 200 -21.24 -9.26 -1.79
N VAL A 201 -21.91 -9.23 -0.64
CA VAL A 201 -23.11 -10.06 -0.36
C VAL A 201 -24.28 -9.67 -1.26
N VAL A 202 -24.61 -8.38 -1.34
CA VAL A 202 -25.74 -7.88 -2.15
C VAL A 202 -25.57 -8.24 -3.63
N VAL A 203 -24.37 -8.07 -4.17
CA VAL A 203 -24.09 -8.41 -5.58
C VAL A 203 -24.15 -9.92 -5.83
N ALA A 204 -23.70 -10.73 -4.86
CA ALA A 204 -23.72 -12.19 -5.00
C ALA A 204 -25.13 -12.79 -4.89
N TYR A 205 -25.95 -12.31 -3.96
CA TYR A 205 -27.24 -12.92 -3.64
C TYR A 205 -28.45 -12.27 -4.31
N LEU A 206 -28.31 -11.09 -4.91
CA LEU A 206 -29.40 -10.39 -5.61
C LEU A 206 -29.06 -10.06 -7.08
N PRO A 207 -28.58 -11.02 -7.89
CA PRO A 207 -28.12 -10.75 -9.27
C PRO A 207 -29.24 -10.16 -10.14
N GLU A 208 -30.48 -10.59 -9.95
CA GLU A 208 -31.65 -10.11 -10.70
C GLU A 208 -31.96 -8.62 -10.49
N LYS A 209 -31.56 -8.04 -9.36
CA LYS A 209 -31.80 -6.63 -9.04
C LYS A 209 -30.62 -5.73 -9.38
N MET A 210 -29.48 -6.30 -9.80
CA MET A 210 -28.24 -5.60 -10.10
C MET A 210 -28.20 -5.16 -11.56
N THR A 211 -28.67 -3.93 -11.81
CA THR A 211 -28.45 -3.29 -13.11
C THR A 211 -27.03 -2.74 -13.21
N PRO A 212 -26.48 -2.57 -14.43
CA PRO A 212 -25.14 -1.99 -14.63
C PRO A 212 -24.99 -0.61 -13.95
N GLY A 213 -26.06 0.19 -13.91
CA GLY A 213 -26.06 1.49 -13.23
C GLY A 213 -25.88 1.38 -11.71
N LYS A 214 -26.48 0.37 -11.07
CA LYS A 214 -26.32 0.13 -9.62
C LYS A 214 -24.91 -0.36 -9.29
N LEU A 215 -24.34 -1.25 -10.10
CA LEU A 215 -22.96 -1.71 -9.92
C LEU A 215 -21.96 -0.55 -10.02
N ARG A 216 -22.16 0.36 -10.99
CA ARG A 216 -21.39 1.60 -11.10
C ARG A 216 -21.58 2.50 -9.88
N GLY A 217 -22.82 2.70 -9.42
CA GLY A 217 -23.11 3.49 -8.23
C GLY A 217 -22.38 2.98 -6.98
N ILE A 218 -22.33 1.66 -6.81
CA ILE A 218 -21.61 1.04 -5.69
C ILE A 218 -20.08 1.21 -5.84
N ALA A 219 -19.55 1.04 -7.05
CA ALA A 219 -18.13 1.28 -7.31
C ALA A 219 -17.75 2.75 -7.03
N ILE A 220 -18.57 3.71 -7.46
CA ILE A 220 -18.39 5.14 -7.18
C ILE A 220 -18.41 5.41 -5.67
N GLY A 221 -19.36 4.81 -4.93
CA GLY A 221 -19.40 4.94 -3.47
C GLY A 221 -18.12 4.45 -2.80
N SER A 222 -17.56 3.32 -3.25
CA SER A 222 -16.27 2.84 -2.74
C SER A 222 -15.11 3.77 -3.07
N ILE A 223 -15.09 4.39 -4.25
CA ILE A 223 -14.07 5.39 -4.63
C ILE A 223 -14.14 6.60 -3.72
N ILE A 224 -15.35 7.12 -3.45
CA ILE A 224 -15.54 8.29 -2.58
C ILE A 224 -14.99 8.01 -1.18
N ILE A 225 -15.29 6.84 -0.61
CA ILE A 225 -14.80 6.46 0.72
C ILE A 225 -13.26 6.36 0.73
N VAL A 226 -12.64 5.78 -0.32
CA VAL A 226 -11.18 5.72 -0.44
C VAL A 226 -10.56 7.12 -0.61
N VAL A 227 -11.19 8.02 -1.37
CA VAL A 227 -10.69 9.40 -1.52
C VAL A 227 -10.80 10.18 -0.21
N LEU A 228 -11.81 9.94 0.63
CA LEU A 228 -11.90 10.53 1.97
C LEU A 228 -10.70 10.15 2.86
N ILE A 229 -10.13 8.95 2.67
CA ILE A 229 -8.91 8.53 3.37
C ILE A 229 -7.71 9.40 2.95
N LEU A 230 -7.61 9.78 1.67
CA LEU A 230 -6.53 10.66 1.19
C LEU A 230 -6.61 12.06 1.80
N ILE A 231 -7.81 12.56 2.10
CA ILE A 231 -7.99 13.85 2.79
C ILE A 231 -7.40 13.81 4.20
N LEU A 232 -7.46 12.66 4.88
CA LEU A 232 -6.81 12.45 6.18
C LEU A 232 -5.28 12.32 6.10
N MET A 233 -4.69 12.22 4.91
CA MET A 233 -3.24 12.32 4.73
C MET A 233 -2.74 13.77 4.77
N VAL A 234 -3.61 14.76 4.52
CA VAL A 234 -3.25 16.18 4.57
C VAL A 234 -2.99 16.57 6.03
N PRO A 235 -1.82 17.19 6.36
CA PRO A 235 -1.49 17.64 7.71
C PRO A 235 -2.33 18.88 8.08
N LEU A 236 -3.61 18.66 8.37
CA LEU A 236 -4.51 19.70 8.86
C LEU A 236 -4.44 19.72 10.39
N HIS A 237 -3.84 20.78 10.93
CA HIS A 237 -3.71 21.02 12.39
C HIS A 237 -5.04 20.90 13.15
N ILE A 238 -6.17 21.16 12.48
CA ILE A 238 -7.53 21.04 13.04
C ILE A 238 -7.87 19.59 13.40
N ILE A 239 -7.33 18.61 12.68
CA ILE A 239 -7.61 17.18 12.85
C ILE A 239 -6.69 16.55 13.90
N ASP A 240 -5.43 17.01 13.97
CA ASP A 240 -4.43 16.47 14.89
C ASP A 240 -4.74 16.82 16.36
N GLY A 241 -5.37 17.98 16.61
CA GLY A 241 -5.63 18.48 17.97
C GLY A 241 -4.34 18.84 18.72
N PRO A 242 -4.42 19.39 19.94
CA PRO A 242 -3.24 19.68 20.74
C PRO A 242 -2.55 18.38 21.14
N THR A 243 -1.26 18.27 20.84
CA THR A 243 -0.40 17.17 21.25
C THR A 243 -0.32 17.12 22.78
N GLU A 244 -0.03 15.97 23.39
CA GLU A 244 0.19 15.91 24.86
C GLU A 244 1.31 16.88 25.32
N GLN A 245 2.31 17.12 24.46
CA GLN A 245 3.33 18.15 24.71
C GLN A 245 2.76 19.57 24.67
N ASP A 246 1.82 19.85 23.76
CA ASP A 246 1.13 21.14 23.72
C ASP A 246 0.24 21.30 24.95
N LYS A 247 -0.41 20.23 25.41
CA LYS A 247 -1.18 20.24 26.66
C LYS A 247 -0.30 20.51 27.87
N GLN A 248 0.87 19.88 27.96
CA GLN A 248 1.82 20.14 29.05
C GLN A 248 2.33 21.60 29.05
N VAL A 249 2.53 22.20 27.86
CA VAL A 249 2.90 23.62 27.74
C VAL A 249 1.72 24.53 28.07
N ILE A 250 0.50 24.18 27.65
CA ILE A 250 -0.74 24.92 27.98
C ILE A 250 -1.06 24.82 29.47
N GLU A 251 -0.81 23.69 30.12
CA GLU A 251 -0.97 23.49 31.57
C GLU A 251 0.11 24.21 32.39
N ALA A 252 1.27 24.49 31.79
CA ALA A 252 2.38 25.20 32.42
C ALA A 252 2.36 26.73 32.18
N ALA A 253 1.46 27.24 31.34
CA ALA A 253 1.31 28.66 30.98
C ALA A 253 0.11 29.30 31.70
#